data_AF-A0A1G8KD69-F1
#
_entry.id   AF-A0A1G8KD69-F1
#
_cell.length_a   1.000
_cell.length_b   1.000
_cell.length_c   1.000
_cell.angle_alpha   90.00
_cell.angle_beta   90.00
_cell.angle_gamma   90.00
#
_symmetry.space_group_name_H-M   'P 1'
#
loop_
_entity.id
_entity.type
_entity.pdbx_description
1 polymer ?
#
loop_
_entity_poly.entity_id
_entity_poly.type
_entity_poly.pdbx_seq_one_letter_code
_entity_poly.pdbx_strand_id
1 'polypeptide(L)'
;MSEITRGVIGMPLKLAMSSELSRRQFHACAQSLLTELEGYRQGAQAEADAGDEARRELKDAKTMIEILRKFSNEMLGVAFEGGYLDGADVQDIGVRCGVLTVHEVKERCGEVCACAEYGFPTECYRKTSVTQSRDATVSMHTQNLTRQASTENELGETP
;
A
#
# COMPACT_ATOMS: atom_id res chain seq x y z
N MET A 1 -20.73 -29.00 8.26
CA MET A 1 -21.87 -29.39 9.12
C MET A 1 -21.81 -30.88 9.41
N SER A 2 -21.82 -31.28 10.68
CA SER A 2 -21.88 -32.70 11.06
C SER A 2 -23.32 -33.24 10.97
N GLU A 3 -23.48 -34.57 10.91
CA GLU A 3 -24.81 -35.22 10.89
C GLU A 3 -25.64 -34.90 12.14
N ILE A 4 -24.97 -34.69 13.28
CA ILE A 4 -25.59 -34.31 14.55
C ILE A 4 -26.21 -32.91 14.45
N THR A 5 -25.50 -31.96 13.81
CA THR A 5 -26.01 -30.60 13.58
C THR A 5 -27.29 -30.61 12.75
N ARG A 6 -27.35 -31.44 11.69
CA ARG A 6 -28.56 -31.60 10.86
C ARG A 6 -29.73 -32.23 11.63
N GLY A 7 -29.47 -33.25 12.44
CA GLY A 7 -30.50 -33.91 13.25
C GLY A 7 -31.13 -32.99 14.30
N VAL A 8 -30.34 -32.11 14.92
CA VAL A 8 -30.82 -31.17 15.94
C VAL A 8 -31.61 -30.00 15.33
N ILE A 9 -31.22 -29.50 14.15
CA ILE A 9 -31.94 -28.41 13.45
C ILE A 9 -33.35 -28.85 13.02
N GLY A 10 -33.55 -30.12 12.67
CA GLY A 10 -34.85 -30.67 12.26
C GLY A 10 -35.77 -31.11 13.41
N MET A 11 -35.31 -31.06 14.66
CA MET A 11 -36.08 -31.58 15.81
C MET A 11 -37.07 -30.52 16.33
N PRO A 12 -38.35 -30.88 16.60
CA PRO A 12 -39.31 -29.95 17.19
C PRO A 12 -38.81 -29.38 18.51
N LEU A 13 -38.91 -28.07 18.72
CA LEU A 13 -38.36 -27.37 19.89
C LEU A 13 -38.84 -27.97 21.23
N LYS A 14 -40.11 -28.39 21.31
CA LYS A 14 -40.65 -29.08 22.50
C LYS A 14 -39.88 -30.37 22.82
N LEU A 15 -39.47 -31.12 21.80
CA LEU A 15 -38.69 -32.34 21.93
C LEU A 15 -37.22 -32.03 22.26
N ALA A 16 -36.65 -31.00 21.62
CA ALA A 16 -35.30 -30.50 21.92
C ALA A 16 -35.14 -30.06 23.38
N MET A 17 -36.20 -29.51 23.96
CA MET A 17 -36.22 -29.01 25.34
C MET A 17 -36.71 -30.04 26.37
N SER A 18 -37.11 -31.25 25.94
CA SER A 18 -37.78 -32.24 26.80
C SER A 18 -36.87 -32.92 27.83
N SER A 19 -35.55 -32.94 27.61
CA SER A 19 -34.58 -33.55 28.52
C SER A 19 -33.36 -32.67 28.72
N GLU A 20 -32.60 -32.89 29.79
CA GLU A 20 -31.35 -32.16 30.03
C GLU A 20 -30.29 -32.44 28.96
N LEU A 21 -30.18 -33.70 28.50
CA LEU A 21 -29.26 -34.08 27.43
C LEU A 21 -29.62 -33.39 26.11
N SER A 22 -30.90 -33.42 25.72
CA SER A 22 -31.38 -32.78 24.49
C SER A 22 -31.18 -31.27 24.52
N ARG A 23 -31.37 -30.62 25.69
CA ARG A 23 -31.09 -29.19 25.87
C ARG A 23 -29.60 -28.87 25.68
N ARG A 24 -28.70 -29.66 26.27
CA ARG A 24 -27.25 -29.47 26.10
C ARG A 24 -26.82 -29.66 24.64
N GLN A 25 -27.36 -30.67 23.96
CA GLN A 25 -27.09 -30.90 22.52
C GLN A 25 -27.61 -29.75 21.65
N PHE A 26 -28.81 -29.24 21.95
CA PHE A 26 -29.36 -28.08 21.27
C PHE A 26 -28.51 -26.82 21.49
N HIS A 27 -28.11 -26.54 22.72
CA HIS A 27 -27.23 -25.41 23.03
C HIS A 27 -25.85 -25.52 22.38
N ALA A 28 -25.24 -26.70 22.38
CA ALA A 28 -23.96 -26.93 21.70
C ALA A 28 -24.07 -26.71 20.19
N CYS A 29 -25.16 -27.21 19.58
CA CYS A 29 -25.45 -26.97 18.16
C CYS A 29 -25.65 -25.47 17.88
N ALA A 30 -26.44 -24.77 18.69
CA ALA A 30 -26.68 -23.33 18.56
C ALA A 30 -25.38 -22.53 18.70
N GLN A 31 -24.53 -22.86 19.67
CA GLN A 31 -23.22 -22.22 19.85
C GLN A 31 -22.30 -22.46 18.65
N SER A 32 -22.25 -23.68 18.12
CA SER A 32 -21.48 -23.99 16.91
C SER A 32 -21.93 -23.13 15.72
N LEU A 33 -23.25 -23.02 15.51
CA LEU A 33 -23.81 -22.22 14.42
C LEU A 33 -23.54 -20.73 14.59
N LEU A 34 -23.60 -20.20 15.82
CA LEU A 34 -23.26 -18.81 16.10
C LEU A 34 -21.78 -18.52 15.79
N THR A 35 -20.87 -19.42 16.18
CA THR A 35 -19.45 -19.30 15.85
C THR A 35 -19.21 -19.36 14.34
N GLU A 36 -19.89 -20.26 13.63
CA GLU A 36 -19.82 -20.33 12.16
C GLU A 36 -20.32 -19.03 11.51
N LEU A 37 -21.47 -18.50 11.95
CA LEU A 37 -22.02 -17.23 11.46
C LEU A 37 -21.08 -16.05 11.71
N GLU A 38 -20.45 -15.99 12.88
CA GLU A 38 -19.47 -14.96 13.20
C GLU A 38 -18.25 -15.08 12.28
N GLY A 39 -17.75 -16.29 12.04
CA GLY A 39 -16.68 -16.53 11.06
C GLY A 39 -17.04 -16.07 9.65
N TYR A 40 -18.26 -16.36 9.18
CA TYR A 40 -18.74 -15.87 7.88
C TYR A 40 -18.85 -14.34 7.83
N ARG A 41 -19.32 -13.71 8.91
CA ARG A 41 -19.42 -12.25 9.01
C ARG A 41 -18.05 -11.58 8.96
N GLN A 42 -17.09 -12.11 9.72
CA GLN A 42 -15.72 -11.61 9.73
C GLN A 42 -15.06 -11.77 8.35
N GLY A 43 -15.28 -12.92 7.68
CA GLY A 43 -14.83 -13.14 6.31
C GLY A 43 -15.43 -12.12 5.32
N ALA A 44 -16.74 -11.93 5.36
CA ALA A 44 -17.42 -10.97 4.49
C ALA A 44 -16.97 -9.52 4.74
N GLN A 45 -16.72 -9.14 6.01
CA GLN A 45 -16.20 -7.83 6.35
C GLN A 45 -14.77 -7.64 5.81
N ALA A 46 -13.90 -8.64 5.98
CA ALA A 46 -12.52 -8.57 5.46
C ALA A 46 -12.48 -8.47 3.93
N GLU A 47 -13.37 -9.17 3.22
CA GLU A 47 -13.51 -9.04 1.76
C GLU A 47 -14.00 -7.65 1.35
N ALA A 48 -14.95 -7.08 2.09
CA ALA A 48 -15.43 -5.72 1.85
C ALA A 48 -14.32 -4.69 2.06
N ASP A 49 -13.59 -4.78 3.17
CA ASP A 49 -12.46 -3.90 3.50
C ASP A 49 -11.34 -4.01 2.44
N ALA A 50 -11.00 -5.22 2.01
CA ALA A 50 -10.04 -5.44 0.92
C ALA A 50 -10.52 -4.83 -0.41
N GLY A 51 -11.83 -4.94 -0.69
CA GLY A 51 -12.43 -4.32 -1.87
C GLY A 51 -12.39 -2.79 -1.82
N ASP A 52 -12.59 -2.18 -0.66
CA ASP A 52 -12.50 -0.73 -0.47
C ASP A 52 -11.07 -0.22 -0.60
N GLU A 53 -10.09 -0.97 -0.09
CA GLU A 53 -8.67 -0.65 -0.26
C GLU A 53 -8.27 -0.71 -1.74
N ALA A 54 -8.61 -1.79 -2.44
CA ALA A 54 -8.34 -1.92 -3.88
C ALA A 54 -9.00 -0.79 -4.71
N ARG A 55 -10.21 -0.36 -4.33
CA ARG A 55 -10.89 0.79 -4.96
C ARG A 55 -10.13 2.11 -4.74
N ARG A 56 -9.56 2.31 -3.55
CA ARG A 56 -8.76 3.48 -3.22
C ARG A 56 -7.46 3.50 -4.02
N GLU A 57 -6.72 2.38 -4.02
CA GLU A 57 -5.49 2.23 -4.81
C GLU A 57 -5.74 2.48 -6.31
N LEU A 58 -6.85 1.95 -6.85
CA LEU A 58 -7.21 2.18 -8.25
C LEU A 58 -7.49 3.66 -8.53
N LYS A 59 -8.15 4.36 -7.61
CA LYS A 59 -8.42 5.79 -7.74
C LYS A 59 -7.12 6.59 -7.73
N ASP A 60 -6.23 6.31 -6.80
CA ASP A 60 -4.94 7.00 -6.66
C ASP A 60 -4.05 6.75 -7.89
N ALA A 61 -4.01 5.50 -8.38
CA ALA A 61 -3.30 5.15 -9.61
C ALA A 61 -3.85 5.88 -10.84
N LYS A 62 -5.19 6.00 -10.97
CA LYS A 62 -5.81 6.76 -12.05
C LYS A 62 -5.42 8.23 -12.02
N THR A 63 -5.47 8.86 -10.84
CA THR A 63 -5.02 10.25 -10.67
C THR A 63 -3.54 10.40 -11.05
N MET A 64 -2.70 9.44 -10.70
CA MET A 64 -1.29 9.49 -11.08
C MET A 64 -1.07 9.36 -12.59
N ILE A 65 -1.80 8.46 -13.25
CA ILE A 65 -1.74 8.31 -14.71
C ILE A 65 -2.14 9.62 -15.40
N GLU A 66 -3.16 10.33 -14.89
CA GLU A 66 -3.60 11.61 -15.44
C GLU A 66 -2.52 12.69 -15.30
N ILE A 67 -1.89 12.81 -14.11
CA ILE A 67 -0.78 13.74 -13.86
C ILE A 67 0.41 13.45 -14.78
N LEU A 68 0.83 12.18 -14.88
CA LEU A 68 1.95 11.80 -15.74
C LEU A 68 1.64 12.03 -17.21
N ARG A 69 0.41 11.74 -17.65
CA ARG A 69 -0.02 12.01 -19.02
C ARG A 69 0.04 13.50 -19.34
N LYS A 70 -0.42 14.36 -18.42
CA LYS A 70 -0.34 15.82 -18.58
C LYS A 70 1.12 16.27 -18.72
N PHE A 71 1.99 15.80 -17.82
CA PHE A 71 3.42 16.09 -17.86
C PHE A 71 4.07 15.63 -19.17
N SER A 72 3.85 14.39 -19.58
CA SER A 72 4.37 13.85 -20.84
C SER A 72 3.89 14.64 -22.06
N ASN A 73 2.62 15.04 -22.10
CA ASN A 73 2.09 15.82 -23.21
C ASN A 73 2.73 17.21 -23.31
N GLU A 74 2.98 17.88 -22.19
CA GLU A 74 3.67 19.19 -22.17
C GLU A 74 5.12 19.04 -22.66
N MET A 75 5.85 18.05 -22.13
CA MET A 75 7.23 17.75 -22.54
C MET A 75 7.32 17.45 -24.04
N LEU A 76 6.44 16.59 -24.54
CA LEU A 76 6.40 16.23 -25.95
C LEU A 76 5.96 17.42 -26.82
N GLY A 77 5.00 18.23 -26.37
CA GLY A 77 4.54 19.42 -27.10
C GLY A 77 5.70 20.37 -27.42
N VAL A 78 6.52 20.69 -26.42
CA VAL A 78 7.70 21.55 -26.63
C VAL A 78 8.68 20.92 -27.61
N ALA A 79 8.95 19.62 -27.50
CA ALA A 79 9.85 18.93 -28.42
C ALA A 79 9.31 18.90 -29.87
N PHE A 80 8.00 18.68 -30.05
CA PHE A 80 7.35 18.67 -31.37
C PHE A 80 7.35 20.05 -32.04
N GLU A 81 7.28 21.12 -31.26
CA GLU A 81 7.37 22.50 -31.74
C GLU A 81 8.82 22.93 -32.04
N GLY A 82 9.80 22.04 -31.84
CA GLY A 82 11.23 22.32 -32.03
C GLY A 82 11.85 23.13 -30.89
N GLY A 83 11.20 23.19 -29.74
CA GLY A 83 11.70 23.84 -28.54
C GLY A 83 12.79 23.03 -27.83
N TYR A 84 13.52 23.70 -26.95
CA TYR A 84 14.52 23.11 -26.05
C TYR A 84 14.03 23.25 -24.62
N LEU A 85 14.24 22.20 -23.83
CA LEU A 85 13.94 22.19 -22.39
C LEU A 85 15.23 21.98 -21.63
N ASP A 86 15.56 22.90 -20.75
CA ASP A 86 16.62 22.72 -19.78
C ASP A 86 16.11 22.08 -18.48
N GLY A 87 17.01 21.89 -17.51
CA GLY A 87 16.65 21.28 -16.23
C GLY A 87 15.65 22.08 -15.41
N ALA A 88 15.65 23.42 -15.52
CA ALA A 88 14.72 24.29 -14.82
C ALA A 88 13.34 24.25 -15.48
N ASP A 89 13.27 24.27 -16.81
CA ASP A 89 12.01 24.16 -17.55
C ASP A 89 11.26 22.86 -17.19
N VAL A 90 11.99 21.75 -17.08
CA VAL A 90 11.41 20.45 -16.69
C VAL A 90 10.86 20.49 -15.26
N GLN A 91 11.54 21.18 -14.34
CA GLN A 91 11.06 21.33 -12.97
C GLN A 91 9.78 22.17 -12.92
N ASP A 92 9.72 23.26 -13.68
CA ASP A 92 8.55 24.12 -13.79
C ASP A 92 7.34 23.39 -14.39
N ILE A 93 7.55 22.65 -15.49
CA ILE A 93 6.50 21.77 -16.07
C ILE A 93 6.06 20.73 -15.04
N GLY A 94 7.01 20.16 -14.30
CA GLY A 94 6.75 19.21 -13.21
C GLY A 94 5.82 19.78 -12.14
N VAL A 95 6.03 21.03 -11.72
CA VAL A 95 5.17 21.73 -10.75
C VAL A 95 3.79 22.02 -11.35
N ARG A 96 3.71 22.58 -12.57
CA ARG A 96 2.43 22.87 -13.24
C ARG A 96 1.58 21.63 -13.49
N CYS A 97 2.22 20.47 -13.68
CA CYS A 97 1.54 19.20 -13.89
C CYS A 97 1.21 18.47 -12.59
N GLY A 98 1.80 18.84 -11.45
CA GLY A 98 1.60 18.19 -10.16
C GLY A 98 2.51 16.98 -9.91
N VAL A 99 3.54 16.78 -10.75
CA VAL A 99 4.58 15.76 -10.53
C VAL A 99 5.56 16.21 -9.44
N LEU A 100 5.81 17.51 -9.36
CA LEU A 100 6.65 18.15 -8.35
C LEU A 100 5.86 19.16 -7.51
N THR A 101 6.37 19.41 -6.31
CA THR A 101 5.92 20.43 -5.36
C THR A 101 7.13 21.24 -4.93
N VAL A 102 6.94 22.53 -4.66
CA VAL A 102 8.02 23.42 -4.23
C VAL A 102 7.89 23.67 -2.74
N HIS A 103 8.98 23.53 -2.01
CA HIS A 103 9.06 23.82 -0.59
C HIS A 103 10.19 24.80 -0.31
N GLU A 104 9.89 25.90 0.36
CA GLU A 104 10.94 26.73 0.94
C GLU A 104 11.59 25.98 2.11
N VAL A 105 12.89 25.75 2.01
CA VAL A 105 13.69 25.08 3.04
C VAL A 105 14.77 26.03 3.56
N LYS A 106 14.97 26.02 4.87
CA LYS A 106 15.94 26.87 5.57
C LYS A 106 17.19 26.12 6.01
N GLU A 107 17.17 24.80 5.88
CA GLU A 107 18.25 23.90 6.29
C GLU A 107 18.30 22.67 5.37
N ARG A 108 19.40 21.90 5.49
CA ARG A 108 19.64 20.71 4.67
C ARG A 108 18.53 19.68 4.90
N CYS A 109 18.02 19.08 3.83
CA CYS A 109 16.97 18.05 3.91
C CYS A 109 17.48 16.65 4.27
N GLY A 110 18.80 16.47 4.41
CA GLY A 110 19.45 15.20 4.74
C GLY A 110 20.98 15.31 4.61
N GLU A 111 21.68 14.18 4.79
CA GLU A 111 23.14 14.11 4.66
C GLU A 111 23.62 14.51 3.25
N VAL A 112 22.90 14.02 2.23
CA VAL A 112 23.07 14.36 0.82
C VAL A 112 21.97 15.36 0.43
N CYS A 113 22.35 16.61 0.22
CA CYS A 113 21.42 17.68 -0.13
C CYS A 113 22.04 18.55 -1.23
N ALA A 114 21.50 18.46 -2.45
CA ALA A 114 21.96 19.25 -3.60
C ALA A 114 21.85 20.77 -3.35
N CYS A 115 20.81 21.20 -2.64
CA CYS A 115 20.61 22.61 -2.29
C CYS A 115 21.74 23.19 -1.40
N ALA A 116 22.48 22.34 -0.68
CA ALA A 116 23.51 22.82 0.25
C ALA A 116 24.67 23.53 -0.45
N GLU A 117 24.92 23.23 -1.72
CA GLU A 117 25.95 23.89 -2.54
C GLU A 117 25.57 25.34 -2.89
N TYR A 118 24.27 25.65 -2.90
CA TYR A 118 23.73 26.96 -3.29
C TYR A 118 23.41 27.85 -2.08
N GLY A 119 23.32 27.26 -0.88
CA GLY A 119 22.99 27.95 0.36
C GLY A 119 21.48 27.97 0.68
N PHE A 120 21.15 28.44 1.89
CA PHE A 120 19.78 28.52 2.40
C PHE A 120 19.46 29.96 2.83
N PRO A 121 18.18 30.39 2.77
CA PRO A 121 16.99 29.64 2.35
C PRO A 121 16.92 29.42 0.83
N THR A 122 16.23 28.38 0.40
CA THR A 122 16.08 28.05 -1.03
C THR A 122 14.79 27.27 -1.32
N GLU A 123 14.38 27.28 -2.58
CA GLU A 123 13.25 26.51 -3.09
C GLU A 123 13.69 25.10 -3.46
N CYS A 124 13.16 24.12 -2.75
CA CYS A 124 13.47 22.71 -2.94
C CYS A 124 12.29 22.00 -3.62
N TYR A 125 12.51 21.58 -4.87
CA TYR A 125 11.56 20.78 -5.65
C TYR A 125 11.52 19.34 -5.11
N ARG A 126 10.32 18.84 -4.82
CA ARG A 126 10.07 17.51 -4.28
C ARG A 126 9.04 16.77 -5.10
N LYS A 127 9.26 15.46 -5.28
CA LYS A 127 8.27 14.57 -5.89
C LYS A 127 6.98 14.58 -5.06
N THR A 128 5.83 14.75 -5.73
CA THR A 128 4.53 14.63 -5.08
C THR A 128 4.36 13.20 -4.56
N SER A 129 3.86 13.02 -3.32
CA SER A 129 3.75 11.73 -2.62
C SER A 129 3.00 10.65 -3.40
N VAL A 130 2.12 11.02 -4.33
CA VAL A 130 1.43 10.09 -5.25
C VAL A 130 2.41 9.33 -6.17
N THR A 131 3.63 9.85 -6.38
CA THR A 131 4.71 9.18 -7.13
C THR A 131 5.60 8.27 -6.27
N GLN A 132 5.40 8.23 -4.95
CA GLN A 132 6.13 7.36 -4.03
C GLN A 132 5.45 5.99 -3.94
N SER A 133 5.43 5.23 -5.05
CA SER A 133 5.07 3.82 -5.03
C SER A 133 6.12 3.03 -4.23
N ARG A 134 5.77 2.49 -3.04
CA ARG A 134 6.39 1.36 -2.28
C ARG A 134 7.92 1.12 -2.32
N ASP A 135 8.74 2.06 -2.80
CA ASP A 135 10.20 1.93 -2.93
C ASP A 135 10.92 1.94 -1.58
N ALA A 136 10.21 2.35 -0.51
CA ALA A 136 10.70 2.22 0.84
C ALA A 136 10.97 0.75 1.25
N THR A 137 10.26 -0.22 0.65
CA THR A 137 10.51 -1.65 0.93
C THR A 137 11.66 -2.22 0.11
N VAL A 138 11.91 -1.70 -1.10
CA VAL A 138 13.03 -2.14 -1.96
C VAL A 138 14.36 -1.60 -1.42
N SER A 139 14.37 -0.35 -0.94
CA SER A 139 15.59 0.29 -0.40
C SER A 139 16.22 -0.46 0.78
N MET A 140 15.40 -1.04 1.68
CA MET A 140 15.92 -1.86 2.78
C MET A 140 16.42 -3.25 2.35
N HIS A 141 15.91 -3.80 1.25
CA HIS A 141 16.34 -5.11 0.75
C HIS A 141 17.67 -5.02 0.00
N THR A 142 17.89 -3.94 -0.77
CA THR A 142 19.15 -3.70 -1.47
C THR A 142 20.30 -3.44 -0.49
N GLN A 143 20.05 -2.70 0.60
CA GLN A 143 21.06 -2.45 1.64
C GLN A 143 21.48 -3.71 2.42
N ASN A 144 20.57 -4.67 2.61
CA ASN A 144 20.91 -5.94 3.27
C ASN A 144 21.78 -6.86 2.40
N LEU A 145 21.55 -6.88 1.08
CA LEU A 145 22.34 -7.69 0.14
C LEU A 145 23.77 -7.17 -0.02
N THR A 146 23.99 -5.85 0.03
CA THR A 146 25.35 -5.28 -0.02
C THR A 146 26.15 -5.61 1.24
N ARG A 147 25.48 -5.74 2.40
CA ARG A 147 26.14 -6.07 3.67
C ARG A 147 26.56 -7.54 3.75
N GLN A 148 25.77 -8.45 3.16
CA GLN A 148 26.11 -9.88 3.09
C GLN A 148 27.28 -10.16 2.12
N ALA A 149 27.36 -9.44 0.99
CA ALA A 149 28.46 -9.56 0.05
C ALA A 149 29.82 -9.08 0.62
N SER A 150 29.80 -8.13 1.57
CA SER A 150 31.03 -7.69 2.25
C SER A 150 31.50 -8.67 3.33
N THR A 151 30.61 -9.46 3.93
CA THR A 151 30.98 -10.46 4.95
C THR A 151 31.51 -11.78 4.40
N GLU A 152 31.20 -12.11 3.14
CA GLU A 152 31.69 -13.34 2.50
C GLU A 152 33.10 -13.20 1.89
N ASN A 153 33.59 -11.96 1.73
CA ASN A 153 34.90 -11.71 1.09
C ASN A 153 36.07 -11.58 2.08
N GLU A 154 35.84 -11.69 3.39
CA GLU A 154 36.89 -11.60 4.43
C GLU A 154 37.32 -12.96 5.01
N LEU A 155 36.77 -14.09 4.52
CA LEU A 155 37.11 -15.45 4.99
C LEU A 155 37.90 -16.28 3.97
N GLY A 156 38.32 -15.67 2.86
CA GLY A 156 38.89 -16.37 1.70
C GLY A 156 40.39 -16.20 1.44
N GLU A 157 41.13 -15.47 2.27
CA GLU A 157 42.58 -15.29 2.06
C GLU A 157 43.36 -15.44 3.38
N THR A 158 43.97 -16.61 3.57
CA THR A 158 45.15 -16.76 4.43
C THR A 158 46.23 -17.52 3.66
N PRO A 159 47.52 -17.16 3.87
CA PRO A 159 48.63 -17.39 2.94
C PRO A 159 49.10 -18.84 2.80
#